data_AF-A0A2D4MLZ3-F1
#
_entry.id   AF-A0A2D4MLZ3-F1
#
_cell.length_a   1.000
_cell.length_b   1.000
_cell.length_c   1.000
_cell.angle_alpha   90.00
_cell.angle_beta   90.00
_cell.angle_gamma   90.00
#
_symmetry.space_group_name_H-M   'P 1'
#
loop_
_entity.id
_entity.type
_entity.pdbx_description
1 polymer ?
#
loop_
_entity_poly.entity_id
_entity_poly.type
_entity_poly.pdbx_seq_one_letter_code
_entity_poly.pdbx_strand_id
1 'polypeptide(L)'
;FQYPIRPASMTYNEVTHLTAKIKPKQQKVELEMAIDTSNSNYCRSKGEQIALNVDGTCTDETNTYSSKLMDKQTFCSSQTTSNISRYAAAIYKRGELHLTPLHGILQMRPSFAYLDKADAKYREREAANEHGDSSQDEVEEDVKQITVRFSRPESEQARQRRVQSYEFLQKRQAEEHWVHLHYYGLKDSRSEHERQYLFSQGHSMAGNTELIKSPSEYLMMLVPP
;
A
#
# COMPACT_ATOMS: atom_id res chain seq x y z
N PHE A 1 7.08 -6.72 7.00
CA PHE A 1 7.08 -6.37 5.56
C PHE A 1 8.14 -7.17 4.85
N GLN A 2 7.94 -7.51 3.58
CA GLN A 2 8.95 -8.17 2.75
C GLN A 2 9.08 -7.44 1.40
N TYR A 3 10.29 -7.42 0.84
CA TYR A 3 10.63 -6.71 -0.40
C TYR A 3 11.16 -7.72 -1.44
N PRO A 4 10.29 -8.39 -2.23
CA PRO A 4 10.69 -9.53 -3.05
C PRO A 4 11.78 -9.26 -4.10
N ILE A 5 11.88 -8.00 -4.55
CA ILE A 5 12.83 -7.58 -5.60
C ILE A 5 14.12 -6.97 -5.03
N ARG A 6 14.28 -6.92 -3.70
CA ARG A 6 15.44 -6.31 -3.05
C ARG A 6 16.28 -7.41 -2.39
N PRO A 7 17.57 -7.55 -2.74
CA PRO A 7 18.47 -8.49 -2.08
C PRO A 7 18.60 -8.18 -0.58
N ALA A 8 18.79 -9.21 0.24
CA ALA A 8 18.92 -9.07 1.69
C ALA A 8 20.14 -8.21 2.12
N SER A 9 21.20 -8.17 1.29
CA SER A 9 22.38 -7.32 1.54
C SER A 9 22.10 -5.83 1.37
N MET A 10 21.05 -5.45 0.63
CA MET A 10 20.73 -4.06 0.33
C MET A 10 19.52 -3.58 1.15
N THR A 11 19.75 -3.24 2.42
CA THR A 11 18.69 -2.81 3.33
C THR A 11 18.21 -1.37 3.07
N TYR A 12 17.03 -1.01 3.60
CA TYR A 12 16.49 0.36 3.59
C TYR A 12 16.81 1.13 4.89
N ASN A 13 17.73 0.63 5.72
CA ASN A 13 17.99 1.19 7.04
C ASN A 13 18.57 2.62 7.01
N GLU A 14 19.26 2.98 5.94
CA GLU A 14 19.90 4.29 5.75
C GLU A 14 19.09 5.22 4.85
N VAL A 15 17.94 4.74 4.33
CA VAL A 15 17.09 5.52 3.45
C VAL A 15 16.10 6.34 4.27
N THR A 16 16.03 7.64 4.01
CA THR A 16 15.06 8.52 4.66
C THR A 16 13.65 8.16 4.21
N HIS A 17 12.80 7.78 5.16
CA HIS A 17 11.38 7.56 4.93
C HIS A 17 10.64 8.88 5.11
N LEU A 18 9.92 9.32 4.08
CA LEU A 18 9.23 10.61 4.05
C LEU A 18 7.82 10.49 4.64
N THR A 19 7.06 9.52 4.15
CA THR A 19 5.68 9.29 4.62
C THR A 19 5.39 7.80 4.73
N ALA A 20 4.53 7.46 5.69
CA ALA A 20 3.98 6.13 5.84
C ALA A 20 2.47 6.24 6.03
N LYS A 21 1.70 5.45 5.29
CA LYS A 21 0.24 5.44 5.35
C LYS A 21 -0.27 4.01 5.40
N ILE A 22 -1.35 3.78 6.14
CA ILE A 22 -1.99 2.47 6.25
C ILE A 22 -3.52 2.57 6.11
N LYS A 23 -4.12 1.56 5.50
CA LYS A 23 -5.54 1.21 5.63
C LYS A 23 -5.64 -0.05 6.49
N PRO A 24 -5.96 0.07 7.80
CA PRO A 24 -5.83 -1.05 8.74
C PRO A 24 -6.77 -2.22 8.45
N LYS A 25 -8.02 -1.96 8.01
CA LYS A 25 -8.99 -3.03 7.72
C LYS A 25 -8.63 -3.76 6.43
N GLN A 26 -8.18 -3.04 5.41
CA GLN A 26 -7.68 -3.62 4.16
C GLN A 26 -6.25 -4.15 4.23
N GLN A 27 -5.54 -3.91 5.33
CA GLN A 27 -4.11 -4.23 5.50
C GLN A 27 -3.27 -3.74 4.31
N LYS A 28 -3.51 -2.50 3.87
CA LYS A 28 -2.75 -1.88 2.78
C LYS A 28 -1.83 -0.80 3.34
N VAL A 29 -0.55 -0.86 3.00
CA VAL A 29 0.48 0.08 3.43
C VAL A 29 1.11 0.74 2.20
N GLU A 30 1.35 2.03 2.31
CA GLU A 30 2.08 2.84 1.35
C GLU A 30 3.24 3.54 2.07
N LEU A 31 4.43 3.50 1.48
CA LEU A 31 5.63 4.15 2.01
C LEU A 31 6.22 5.04 0.91
N GLU A 32 6.59 6.26 1.25
CA GLU A 32 7.41 7.12 0.40
C GLU A 32 8.82 7.19 0.97
N MET A 33 9.81 6.87 0.15
CA MET A 33 11.23 6.90 0.50
C MET A 33 11.94 7.95 -0.34
N ALA A 34 12.85 8.70 0.27
CA ALA A 34 13.66 9.69 -0.44
C ALA A 34 14.71 9.00 -1.33
N ILE A 35 15.01 9.64 -2.46
CA ILE A 35 16.09 9.28 -3.38
C ILE A 35 17.15 10.38 -3.27
N ASP A 36 18.41 9.98 -3.09
CA ASP A 36 19.52 10.92 -3.13
C ASP A 36 19.76 11.40 -4.57
N THR A 37 19.41 12.66 -4.84
CA THR A 37 19.57 13.31 -6.14
C THR A 37 20.95 13.96 -6.34
N SER A 38 21.82 13.90 -5.32
CA SER A 38 23.18 14.42 -5.36
C SER A 38 24.23 13.36 -5.72
N ASN A 39 23.89 12.08 -5.54
CA ASN A 39 24.77 10.97 -5.88
C ASN A 39 24.99 10.85 -7.40
N SER A 40 26.22 10.49 -7.79
CA SER A 40 26.64 10.12 -9.15
C SER A 40 25.75 9.09 -9.86
N ASN A 41 25.04 8.21 -9.13
CA ASN A 41 24.13 7.24 -9.73
C ASN A 41 22.81 7.86 -10.24
N TYR A 42 22.52 9.12 -9.88
CA TYR A 42 21.30 9.81 -10.27
C TYR A 42 21.51 10.67 -11.52
N CYS A 43 20.82 10.34 -12.61
CA CYS A 43 20.82 11.18 -13.81
C CYS A 43 19.83 12.35 -13.64
N ARG A 44 20.35 13.52 -13.29
CA ARG A 44 19.55 14.73 -13.02
C ARG A 44 18.64 15.11 -14.17
N SER A 45 19.16 15.16 -15.40
CA SER A 45 18.37 15.52 -16.59
C SER A 45 17.15 14.60 -16.78
N LYS A 46 17.30 13.29 -16.51
CA LYS A 46 16.17 12.35 -16.57
C LYS A 46 15.20 12.54 -15.41
N GLY A 47 15.72 12.84 -14.22
CA GLY A 47 14.92 13.17 -13.04
C GLY A 47 14.03 14.40 -13.25
N GLU A 48 14.57 15.44 -13.88
CA GLU A 48 13.85 16.67 -14.26
C GLU A 48 12.75 16.37 -15.28
N GLN A 49 13.07 15.59 -16.32
CA GLN A 49 12.10 15.21 -17.35
C GLN A 49 10.93 14.41 -16.76
N ILE A 50 11.20 13.46 -15.86
CA ILE A 50 10.14 12.69 -15.20
C ILE A 50 9.27 13.61 -14.35
N ALA A 51 9.85 14.47 -13.52
CA ALA A 51 9.09 15.39 -12.69
C ALA A 51 8.22 16.34 -13.54
N LEU A 52 8.78 16.86 -14.64
CA LEU A 52 8.05 17.72 -15.59
C LEU A 52 6.89 17.00 -16.27
N ASN A 53 7.05 15.74 -16.64
CA ASN A 53 5.97 14.96 -17.25
C ASN A 53 4.84 14.69 -16.26
N VAL A 54 5.18 14.47 -14.99
CA VAL A 54 4.23 14.11 -13.93
C VAL A 54 3.47 15.32 -13.40
N ASP A 55 4.16 16.42 -13.10
CA ASP A 55 3.58 17.60 -12.45
C ASP A 55 3.38 18.77 -13.40
N GLY A 56 4.09 18.79 -14.53
CA GLY A 56 4.03 19.89 -15.48
C GLY A 56 4.88 21.09 -15.08
N THR A 57 4.61 22.20 -15.76
CA THR A 57 5.32 23.46 -15.58
C THR A 57 4.75 24.30 -14.43
N CYS A 58 3.55 23.97 -13.94
CA CYS A 58 2.91 24.70 -12.86
C CYS A 58 3.47 24.28 -11.49
N THR A 59 3.59 25.26 -10.59
CA THR A 59 4.00 25.03 -9.20
C THR A 59 2.75 25.01 -8.35
N ASP A 60 2.06 23.87 -8.33
CA ASP A 60 0.88 23.66 -7.50
C ASP A 60 1.28 22.93 -6.20
N GLU A 61 0.58 23.20 -5.10
CA GLU A 61 0.78 22.47 -3.83
C GLU A 61 0.45 20.96 -3.93
N THR A 62 -0.21 20.55 -5.02
CA THR A 62 -0.58 19.16 -5.30
C THR A 62 0.48 18.39 -6.10
N ASN A 63 1.61 19.02 -6.40
CA ASN A 63 2.70 18.41 -7.13
C ASN A 63 3.25 17.18 -6.39
N THR A 64 3.54 16.14 -7.15
CA THR A 64 4.15 14.92 -6.62
C THR A 64 5.58 15.19 -6.19
N TYR A 65 6.35 15.96 -6.97
CA TYR A 65 7.75 16.26 -6.78
C TYR A 65 7.98 17.77 -6.60
N SER A 66 8.01 18.23 -5.35
CA SER A 66 8.17 19.66 -5.04
C SER A 66 9.53 20.22 -5.46
N SER A 67 10.59 19.39 -5.51
CA SER A 67 11.93 19.79 -5.92
C SER A 67 12.13 19.91 -7.44
N LYS A 68 11.09 19.60 -8.24
CA LYS A 68 11.17 19.46 -9.72
C LYS A 68 12.13 18.36 -10.19
N LEU A 69 12.52 17.47 -9.28
CA LEU A 69 13.29 16.26 -9.55
C LEU A 69 12.50 15.07 -9.01
N MET A 70 12.65 13.91 -9.63
CA MET A 70 12.15 12.65 -9.07
C MET A 70 12.99 12.29 -7.83
N ASP A 71 12.64 12.87 -6.68
CA ASP A 71 13.37 12.81 -5.41
C ASP A 71 12.79 11.80 -4.41
N LYS A 72 11.72 11.11 -4.79
CA LYS A 72 11.09 10.08 -3.98
C LYS A 72 10.60 8.90 -4.78
N GLN A 73 10.53 7.76 -4.10
CA GLN A 73 9.96 6.51 -4.60
C GLN A 73 8.83 6.06 -3.68
N THR A 74 7.67 5.77 -4.27
CA THR A 74 6.52 5.22 -3.55
C THR A 74 6.55 3.70 -3.63
N PHE A 75 6.35 3.03 -2.50
CA PHE A 75 6.12 1.60 -2.41
C PHE A 75 4.68 1.33 -1.99
N CYS A 76 4.03 0.40 -2.69
CA CYS A 76 2.68 -0.05 -2.38
C CYS A 76 2.71 -1.51 -1.93
N SER A 77 1.94 -1.83 -0.90
CA SER A 77 1.82 -3.19 -0.40
C SER A 77 0.81 -4.02 -1.19
N SER A 78 1.06 -5.32 -1.27
CA SER A 78 0.05 -6.34 -1.61
C SER A 78 -0.03 -7.38 -0.50
N GLN A 79 -1.25 -7.79 -0.14
CA GLN A 79 -1.46 -8.86 0.84
C GLN A 79 -1.03 -10.20 0.26
N THR A 80 -0.28 -10.98 1.03
CA THR A 80 0.31 -12.24 0.53
C THR A 80 -0.57 -13.46 0.78
N THR A 81 -1.24 -13.51 1.93
CA THR A 81 -2.09 -14.63 2.36
C THR A 81 -3.23 -14.10 3.20
N SER A 82 -4.40 -14.75 3.10
CA SER A 82 -5.58 -14.47 3.92
C SER A 82 -5.52 -15.19 5.28
N ASN A 83 -4.87 -16.34 5.36
CA ASN A 83 -4.77 -17.12 6.61
C ASN A 83 -3.39 -16.93 7.23
N ILE A 84 -3.34 -16.03 8.22
CA ILE A 84 -2.12 -15.61 8.92
C ILE A 84 -1.97 -16.31 10.28
N SER A 85 -3.02 -16.97 10.79
CA SER A 85 -3.04 -17.57 12.15
C SER A 85 -2.00 -18.65 12.37
N ARG A 86 -1.49 -19.25 11.28
CA ARG A 86 -0.43 -20.26 11.30
C ARG A 86 1.00 -19.69 11.32
N TYR A 87 1.15 -18.37 11.30
CA TYR A 87 2.46 -17.70 11.25
C TYR A 87 2.72 -16.90 12.53
N ALA A 88 3.95 -16.99 13.03
CA ALA A 88 4.43 -16.24 14.17
C ALA A 88 5.84 -15.69 13.88
N ALA A 89 6.14 -14.52 14.44
CA ALA A 89 7.52 -14.06 14.62
C ALA A 89 8.11 -14.71 15.87
N ALA A 90 9.40 -15.01 15.83
CA ALA A 90 10.10 -15.60 16.96
C ALA A 90 11.34 -14.77 17.30
N ILE A 91 11.52 -14.43 18.57
CA ILE A 91 12.75 -13.81 19.07
C ILE A 91 13.50 -14.81 19.93
N TYR A 92 14.75 -15.08 19.54
CA TYR A 92 15.64 -16.00 20.24
C TYR A 92 16.62 -15.24 21.11
N LYS A 93 16.70 -15.58 22.40
CA LYS A 93 17.63 -14.95 23.34
C LYS A 93 18.00 -15.93 24.45
N ARG A 94 19.30 -16.15 24.68
CA ARG A 94 19.83 -16.94 25.81
C ARG A 94 19.21 -18.35 25.96
N GLY A 95 18.92 -19.02 24.85
CA GLY A 95 18.33 -20.37 24.86
C GLY A 95 16.79 -20.40 24.90
N GLU A 96 16.13 -19.25 25.05
CA GLU A 96 14.67 -19.12 25.03
C GLU A 96 14.18 -18.61 23.68
N LEU A 97 13.00 -19.08 23.26
CA LEU A 97 12.32 -18.67 22.04
C LEU A 97 10.94 -18.10 22.39
N HIS A 98 10.72 -16.80 22.17
CA HIS A 98 9.43 -16.17 22.41
C HIS A 98 8.69 -16.03 21.09
N LEU A 99 7.45 -16.53 21.02
CA LEU A 99 6.62 -16.51 19.82
C LEU A 99 5.57 -15.40 19.91
N THR A 100 5.42 -14.63 18.84
CA THR A 100 4.39 -13.58 18.70
C THR A 100 3.59 -13.81 17.41
N PRO A 101 2.27 -14.01 17.48
CA PRO A 101 1.44 -14.17 16.29
C PRO A 101 1.52 -12.96 15.35
N LEU A 102 1.51 -13.19 14.05
CA LEU A 102 1.49 -12.10 13.07
C LEU A 102 0.08 -11.62 12.78
N HIS A 103 -0.10 -10.32 12.63
CA HIS A 103 -1.37 -9.73 12.21
C HIS A 103 -1.52 -9.64 10.68
N GLY A 104 -0.41 -9.54 9.95
CA GLY A 104 -0.40 -9.31 8.50
C GLY A 104 0.95 -9.60 7.88
N ILE A 105 0.94 -10.18 6.67
CA ILE A 105 2.14 -10.39 5.86
C ILE A 105 1.97 -9.66 4.53
N LEU A 106 2.75 -8.59 4.36
CA LEU A 106 2.63 -7.66 3.25
C LEU A 106 3.90 -7.61 2.41
N GLN A 107 3.74 -7.77 1.09
CA GLN A 107 4.79 -7.58 0.09
C GLN A 107 4.81 -6.14 -0.37
N MET A 108 5.94 -5.46 -0.20
CA MET A 108 6.16 -4.10 -0.69
C MET A 108 6.78 -4.15 -2.09
N ARG A 109 6.18 -3.42 -3.04
CA ARG A 109 6.70 -3.26 -4.40
C ARG A 109 6.77 -1.78 -4.77
N PRO A 110 7.77 -1.35 -5.55
CA PRO A 110 7.77 -0.04 -6.15
C PRO A 110 6.48 0.21 -6.94
N SER A 111 5.87 1.35 -6.70
CA SER A 111 4.72 1.83 -7.46
C SER A 111 5.20 2.64 -8.65
N PHE A 112 4.57 2.44 -9.80
CA PHE A 112 4.78 3.22 -11.02
C PHE A 112 3.61 4.16 -11.32
N ALA A 113 2.75 4.42 -10.33
CA ALA A 113 1.56 5.27 -10.48
C ALA A 113 1.87 6.71 -10.97
N TYR A 114 3.11 7.17 -10.82
CA TYR A 114 3.55 8.45 -11.39
C TYR A 114 3.54 8.43 -12.93
N LEU A 115 3.78 7.28 -13.57
CA LEU A 115 3.66 7.14 -15.03
C LEU A 115 2.21 7.28 -15.47
N ASP A 116 1.28 6.63 -14.76
CA ASP A 116 -0.16 6.79 -15.03
C ASP A 116 -0.61 8.25 -14.88
N LYS A 117 -0.07 8.97 -13.88
CA LYS A 117 -0.31 10.41 -13.68
C LYS A 117 0.25 11.24 -14.84
N ALA A 118 1.46 10.94 -15.31
CA ALA A 118 2.07 11.61 -16.46
C ALA A 118 1.24 11.40 -17.74
N ASP A 119 0.79 10.17 -18.01
CA ASP A 119 -0.04 9.85 -19.17
C ASP A 119 -1.41 10.53 -19.10
N ALA A 120 -2.00 10.64 -17.91
CA ALA A 120 -3.24 11.38 -17.70
C ALA A 120 -3.04 12.88 -17.98
N LYS A 121 -1.96 13.48 -17.49
CA LYS A 121 -1.61 14.88 -17.74
C LYS A 121 -1.28 15.17 -19.20
N TYR A 122 -0.62 14.25 -19.88
CA TYR A 122 -0.37 14.34 -21.31
C TYR A 122 -1.69 14.38 -22.10
N ARG A 123 -2.59 13.42 -21.84
CA ARG A 123 -3.92 13.37 -22.49
C ARG A 123 -4.75 14.63 -22.23
N GLU A 124 -4.70 15.16 -21.01
CA GLU A 124 -5.39 16.40 -20.64
C GLU A 124 -4.89 17.59 -21.48
N ARG A 125 -3.57 17.71 -21.70
CA ARG A 125 -2.99 18.78 -22.52
C ARG A 125 -3.32 18.64 -24.01
N GLU A 126 -3.24 17.43 -24.55
CA GLU A 126 -3.59 17.20 -25.96
C GLU A 126 -5.05 17.55 -26.23
N ALA A 127 -5.97 17.15 -25.35
CA ALA A 127 -7.38 17.52 -25.45
C ALA A 127 -7.62 19.03 -25.35
N ALA A 128 -6.85 19.74 -24.51
CA ALA A 128 -6.93 21.20 -24.40
C ALA A 128 -6.36 21.92 -25.63
N ASN A 129 -5.32 21.36 -26.26
CA ASN A 129 -4.74 21.90 -27.48
C ASN A 129 -5.63 21.65 -28.72
N GLU A 130 -6.30 20.49 -28.81
CA GLU A 130 -7.27 20.21 -29.89
C GLU A 130 -8.52 21.11 -29.82
N HIS A 131 -8.94 21.55 -28.63
CA HIS A 131 -10.00 22.55 -28.47
C HIS A 131 -9.56 24.00 -28.80
N GLY A 132 -8.28 24.24 -29.05
CA GLY A 132 -7.72 25.56 -29.31
C GLY A 132 -7.74 26.02 -30.78
N ASP A 133 -8.07 25.13 -31.73
CA ASP A 133 -8.04 25.41 -33.18
C ASP A 133 -9.41 25.25 -33.88
N SER A 134 -10.49 25.05 -33.13
CA SER A 134 -11.86 25.08 -33.67
C SER A 134 -12.56 26.37 -33.23
N SER A 135 -12.23 27.46 -33.91
CA SER A 135 -13.15 28.60 -33.96
C SER A 135 -14.45 28.15 -34.63
N GLN A 136 -15.56 28.36 -33.92
CA GLN A 136 -16.93 28.32 -34.41
C GLN A 136 -17.55 26.91 -34.50
N ASP A 137 -18.12 26.44 -33.39
CA ASP A 137 -19.55 26.12 -33.43
C ASP A 137 -20.19 26.33 -32.05
N GLU A 138 -21.43 26.79 -32.14
CA GLU A 138 -22.26 27.39 -31.11
C GLU A 138 -22.45 26.53 -29.85
N VAL A 139 -22.59 27.24 -28.75
CA VAL A 139 -23.11 26.74 -27.47
C VAL A 139 -24.55 26.27 -27.69
N GLU A 140 -24.77 24.96 -27.83
CA GLU A 140 -26.04 24.36 -27.43
C GLU A 140 -25.85 23.75 -26.04
N GLU A 141 -26.30 24.49 -25.01
CA GLU A 141 -26.64 23.91 -23.71
C GLU A 141 -27.70 22.84 -23.93
N ASP A 142 -27.25 21.60 -24.12
CA ASP A 142 -28.11 20.44 -24.14
C ASP A 142 -28.71 20.29 -22.73
N VAL A 143 -29.94 20.78 -22.57
CA VAL A 143 -30.73 20.70 -21.35
C VAL A 143 -30.89 19.22 -21.03
N LYS A 144 -30.01 18.68 -20.17
CA LYS A 144 -30.07 17.30 -19.70
C LYS A 144 -31.42 17.07 -19.03
N GLN A 145 -32.36 16.51 -19.77
CA GLN A 145 -33.60 15.98 -19.23
C GLN A 145 -33.23 15.01 -18.10
N ILE A 146 -33.59 15.36 -16.87
CA ILE A 146 -33.48 14.49 -15.71
C ILE A 146 -34.50 13.38 -15.91
N THR A 147 -34.13 12.34 -16.67
CA THR A 147 -34.93 11.13 -16.77
C THR A 147 -34.74 10.38 -15.47
N VAL A 148 -35.72 10.47 -14.58
CA VAL A 148 -35.76 9.72 -13.32
C VAL A 148 -35.91 8.24 -13.66
N ARG A 149 -34.78 7.57 -13.85
CA ARG A 149 -34.75 6.15 -14.18
C ARG A 149 -35.01 5.38 -12.89
N PHE A 150 -36.27 5.02 -12.66
CA PHE A 150 -36.67 4.18 -11.52
C PHE A 150 -35.81 2.91 -11.49
N SER A 151 -35.12 2.72 -10.37
CA SER A 151 -34.27 1.57 -10.10
C SER A 151 -35.08 0.29 -10.26
N ARG A 152 -34.88 -0.45 -11.37
CA ARG A 152 -35.44 -1.80 -11.48
C ARG A 152 -34.89 -2.64 -10.33
N PRO A 153 -35.72 -3.45 -9.63
CA PRO A 153 -35.22 -4.39 -8.65
C PRO A 153 -34.20 -5.30 -9.34
N GLU A 154 -32.94 -5.15 -8.93
CA GLU A 154 -31.81 -5.89 -9.47
C GLU A 154 -31.95 -7.36 -9.06
N SER A 155 -31.87 -8.27 -10.03
CA SER A 155 -31.85 -9.72 -9.76
C SER A 155 -30.66 -10.06 -8.84
N GLU A 156 -30.81 -11.06 -7.96
CA GLU A 156 -29.73 -11.48 -7.05
C GLU A 156 -28.43 -11.84 -7.78
N GLN A 157 -28.52 -12.44 -8.98
CA GLN A 157 -27.35 -12.74 -9.81
C GLN A 157 -26.66 -11.48 -10.33
N ALA A 158 -27.42 -10.44 -10.72
CA ALA A 158 -26.85 -9.17 -11.17
C ALA A 158 -26.17 -8.43 -10.00
N ARG A 159 -26.79 -8.46 -8.81
CA ARG A 159 -26.20 -7.90 -7.59
C ARG A 159 -24.90 -8.61 -7.21
N GLN A 160 -24.84 -9.94 -7.31
CA GLN A 160 -23.62 -10.70 -7.04
C GLN A 160 -22.50 -10.38 -8.06
N ARG A 161 -22.82 -10.30 -9.36
CA ARG A 161 -21.85 -9.90 -10.39
C ARG A 161 -21.34 -8.49 -10.17
N ARG A 162 -22.21 -7.55 -9.76
CA ARG A 162 -21.81 -6.20 -9.41
C ARG A 162 -20.88 -6.20 -8.20
N VAL A 163 -21.18 -6.96 -7.14
CA VAL A 163 -20.31 -7.04 -5.94
C VAL A 163 -18.94 -7.66 -6.25
N GLN A 164 -18.86 -8.56 -7.22
CA GLN A 164 -17.61 -9.15 -7.70
C GLN A 164 -16.91 -8.30 -8.78
N SER A 165 -17.55 -7.24 -9.27
CA SER A 165 -16.94 -6.35 -10.27
C SER A 165 -15.77 -5.58 -9.66
N TYR A 166 -14.76 -5.34 -10.50
CA TYR A 166 -13.58 -4.57 -10.12
C TYR A 166 -13.95 -3.17 -9.61
N GLU A 167 -14.88 -2.48 -10.29
CA GLU A 167 -15.32 -1.13 -9.92
C GLU A 167 -15.95 -1.09 -8.52
N PHE A 168 -16.81 -2.05 -8.20
CA PHE A 168 -17.44 -2.12 -6.87
C PHE A 168 -16.39 -2.38 -5.79
N LEU A 169 -15.47 -3.32 -6.04
CA LEU A 169 -14.39 -3.62 -5.11
C LEU A 169 -13.46 -2.41 -4.92
N GLN A 170 -13.13 -1.69 -5.99
CA GLN A 170 -12.30 -0.49 -5.96
C GLN A 170 -12.99 0.64 -5.17
N LYS A 171 -14.29 0.85 -5.39
CA LYS A 171 -15.07 1.84 -4.65
C LYS A 171 -15.12 1.52 -3.15
N ARG A 172 -15.39 0.27 -2.79
CA ARG A 172 -15.35 -0.19 -1.39
C ARG A 172 -13.96 -0.05 -0.78
N GLN A 173 -12.91 -0.28 -1.57
CA GLN A 173 -11.52 -0.07 -1.13
C GLN A 173 -11.22 1.42 -0.92
N ALA A 174 -11.81 2.31 -1.72
CA ALA A 174 -11.66 3.75 -1.61
C ALA A 174 -12.39 4.35 -0.40
N GLU A 175 -13.46 3.71 0.08
CA GLU A 175 -14.23 4.15 1.27
C GLU A 175 -13.39 4.16 2.57
N GLU A 176 -12.38 3.30 2.69
CA GLU A 176 -11.46 3.34 3.82
C GLU A 176 -10.40 4.42 3.62
N HIS A 177 -10.34 5.35 4.58
CA HIS A 177 -9.41 6.45 4.57
C HIS A 177 -8.00 6.00 4.95
N TRP A 178 -7.00 6.71 4.45
CA TRP A 178 -5.61 6.49 4.84
C TRP A 178 -5.34 7.06 6.24
N VAL A 179 -4.69 6.26 7.08
CA VAL A 179 -4.15 6.70 8.37
C VAL A 179 -2.67 6.98 8.19
N HIS A 180 -2.25 8.20 8.52
CA HIS A 180 -0.85 8.60 8.46
C HIS A 180 -0.10 8.08 9.69
N LEU A 181 1.08 7.54 9.45
CA LEU A 181 1.95 6.98 10.48
C LEU A 181 3.30 7.71 10.48
N HIS A 182 3.90 7.80 11.67
CA HIS A 182 5.29 8.21 11.81
C HIS A 182 6.19 6.99 11.69
N TYR A 183 7.20 7.09 10.84
CA TYR A 183 8.20 6.04 10.66
C TYR A 183 9.35 6.23 11.66
N TYR A 184 9.65 5.18 12.42
CA TYR A 184 10.83 5.10 13.28
C TYR A 184 11.72 3.96 12.77
N GLY A 185 12.97 4.28 12.50
CA GLY A 185 13.93 3.34 11.89
C GLY A 185 14.50 2.33 12.90
N LEU A 186 15.17 1.30 12.39
CA LEU A 186 15.70 0.20 13.21
C LEU A 186 16.62 0.64 14.36
N LYS A 187 17.37 1.73 14.18
CA LYS A 187 18.31 2.28 15.17
C LYS A 187 17.67 3.27 16.15
N ASP A 188 16.38 3.56 16.01
CA ASP A 188 15.69 4.46 16.92
C ASP A 188 15.47 3.78 18.29
N SER A 189 15.66 4.57 19.35
CA SER A 189 15.31 4.25 20.73
C SER A 189 13.88 3.71 20.89
N ARG A 190 12.91 4.24 20.14
CA ARG A 190 11.51 3.76 20.19
C ARG A 190 11.40 2.33 19.68
N SER A 191 12.07 2.03 18.58
CA SER A 191 12.07 0.68 17.99
C SER A 191 12.73 -0.32 18.94
N GLU A 192 13.81 0.07 19.62
CA GLU A 192 14.45 -0.77 20.64
C GLU A 192 13.54 -0.99 21.87
N HIS A 193 12.78 0.04 22.28
CA HIS A 193 11.82 -0.08 23.36
C HIS A 193 10.65 -1.01 22.99
N GLU A 194 10.03 -0.81 21.82
CA GLU A 194 8.93 -1.67 21.35
C GLU A 194 9.36 -3.13 21.15
N ARG A 195 10.62 -3.37 20.76
CA ARG A 195 11.19 -4.72 20.66
C ARG A 195 11.11 -5.49 21.98
N GLN A 196 11.09 -4.80 23.13
CA GLN A 196 10.95 -5.44 24.44
C GLN A 196 9.58 -6.11 24.62
N TYR A 197 8.53 -5.63 23.94
CA TYR A 197 7.19 -6.23 24.01
C TYR A 197 7.08 -7.57 23.30
N LEU A 198 8.09 -7.98 22.51
CA LEU A 198 8.14 -9.33 21.93
C LEU A 198 8.57 -10.41 22.93
N PHE A 199 9.09 -10.03 24.10
CA PHE A 199 9.44 -10.96 25.16
C PHE A 199 8.23 -11.24 26.05
N SER A 200 7.90 -12.51 26.24
CA SER A 200 6.87 -12.92 27.20
C SER A 200 7.38 -12.73 28.63
N GLN A 201 6.61 -12.05 29.47
CA GLN A 201 6.94 -11.87 30.90
C GLN A 201 6.52 -13.06 31.79
N GLY A 202 5.95 -14.11 31.20
CA GLY A 202 5.47 -15.30 31.91
C GLY A 202 6.62 -16.15 32.44
N HIS A 203 6.56 -16.53 33.72
CA HIS A 203 7.52 -17.44 34.34
C HIS A 203 7.41 -18.85 33.76
N SER A 204 8.57 -19.48 33.52
CA SER A 204 8.78 -20.83 32.96
C SER A 204 8.13 -22.01 33.71
N MET A 205 7.29 -21.78 34.73
CA MET A 205 6.84 -22.82 35.67
C MET A 205 5.33 -23.06 35.70
N ALA A 206 4.53 -22.34 34.90
CA ALA A 206 3.12 -22.67 34.74
C ALA A 206 3.00 -23.82 33.73
N GLY A 207 2.65 -25.01 34.21
CA GLY A 207 2.29 -26.13 33.32
C GLY A 207 1.23 -25.66 32.33
N ASN A 208 1.45 -25.92 31.04
CA ASN A 208 0.52 -25.48 30.00
C ASN A 208 -0.81 -26.22 30.19
N THR A 209 -1.88 -25.48 30.53
CA THR A 209 -3.24 -26.04 30.66
C THR A 209 -3.84 -26.36 29.30
N GLU A 210 -3.28 -25.78 28.24
CA GLU A 210 -3.61 -26.04 26.84
C GLU A 210 -2.63 -27.04 26.22
N LEU A 211 -2.99 -27.60 25.05
CA LEU A 211 -2.20 -28.60 24.32
C LEU A 211 -2.08 -29.98 25.01
N ILE A 212 -3.10 -30.36 25.79
CA ILE A 212 -3.17 -31.64 26.52
C ILE A 212 -3.72 -32.83 25.71
N LYS A 213 -3.99 -32.63 24.41
CA LYS A 213 -4.60 -33.67 23.55
C LYS A 213 -3.64 -34.81 23.27
N SER A 214 -4.17 -36.03 23.21
CA SER A 214 -3.41 -37.21 22.81
C SER A 214 -3.08 -37.19 21.31
N PRO A 215 -2.06 -37.94 20.86
CA PRO A 215 -1.69 -38.00 19.44
C PRO A 215 -2.84 -38.44 18.51
N SER A 216 -3.67 -39.38 18.96
CA SER A 216 -4.83 -39.86 18.19
C SER A 216 -5.92 -38.80 18.04
N GLU A 217 -6.24 -38.09 19.12
CA GLU A 217 -7.20 -36.98 19.10
C GLU A 217 -6.71 -35.81 18.24
N TYR A 218 -5.41 -35.53 18.26
CA TYR A 218 -4.81 -34.51 17.41
C TYR A 218 -4.91 -34.90 15.93
N LEU A 219 -4.63 -36.17 15.58
CA LEU A 219 -4.74 -36.65 14.21
C LEU A 219 -6.18 -36.56 13.69
N MET A 220 -7.18 -36.96 14.48
CA MET A 220 -8.59 -36.83 14.12
C MET A 220 -9.03 -35.37 13.94
N MET A 221 -8.43 -34.43 14.67
CA MET A 221 -8.70 -33.01 14.49
C MET A 221 -8.13 -32.45 13.19
N LEU A 222 -6.93 -32.91 12.79
CA LEU A 222 -6.29 -32.46 11.56
C LEU A 222 -6.96 -33.04 10.31
N VAL A 223 -7.50 -34.26 10.41
CA VAL A 223 -8.17 -34.97 9.31
C VAL A 223 -9.58 -35.35 9.76
N PRO A 224 -10.56 -34.42 9.66
CA PRO A 224 -11.95 -34.74 9.97
C PRO A 224 -12.49 -35.79 8.97
N PRO A 225 -13.38 -36.69 9.42
CA PRO A 225 -13.94 -37.76 8.61
C PRO A 225 -14.85 -37.26 7.48
#